data_AF-A0A433R9G7-F1
#
_entry.id   AF-A0A433R9G7-F1
#
_cell.length_a   1.000
_cell.length_b   1.000
_cell.length_c   1.000
_cell.angle_alpha   90.00
_cell.angle_beta   90.00
_cell.angle_gamma   90.00
#
_symmetry.space_group_name_H-M   'P 1'
#
loop_
_entity.id
_entity.type
_entity.pdbx_description
1 polymer ?
#
loop_
_entity_poly.entity_id
_entity_poly.type
_entity_poly.pdbx_seq_one_letter_code
_entity_poly.pdbx_strand_id
1 'polypeptide(L)'
;MGRGSAVYRRLMLALFGNRLVERLVTRFGARLASRFVAGEDRTSALLMVQRLNRIGISATLDHLGESVRSLNAAAGFREEYLRLLDGIRLQKARSTVSVKPTQMGLALDPECCLRNVRQIAERARKAGTSVCLDMEDSRYTEATLDLVRQLREEGFANVTTVLQSYLFRSEQDAARLLQEGIALRLVKGAYQEKKEIAFANSEDILLQLHKLIRLHLDSGAFVAIGSHDDRVIGEVRSYAERTGIDRSLFEFQMLYGLRMEEQAKLAGLGYQVRCYVPYGRQWYPYFTRRLAEKPGNLWLVVRNLFR
;
A
#
# COMPACT_ATOMS: atom_id res chain seq x y z
N MET A 1 1.70 -20.21 6.96
CA MET A 1 0.92 -19.76 8.15
C MET A 1 0.35 -20.97 8.88
N GLY A 2 0.61 -21.15 10.18
CA GLY A 2 0.08 -22.28 10.97
C GLY A 2 -1.44 -22.17 11.21
N ARG A 3 -2.14 -23.31 11.40
CA ARG A 3 -3.61 -23.38 11.60
C ARG A 3 -4.14 -22.40 12.67
N GLY A 4 -3.35 -22.11 13.72
CA GLY A 4 -3.72 -21.15 14.76
C GLY A 4 -3.82 -19.68 14.31
N SER A 5 -3.03 -19.27 13.31
CA SER A 5 -3.06 -17.90 12.77
C SER A 5 -4.31 -17.62 11.94
N ALA A 6 -4.80 -18.62 11.19
CA ALA A 6 -6.01 -18.49 10.38
C ALA A 6 -7.28 -18.44 11.25
N VAL A 7 -7.35 -19.26 12.30
CA VAL A 7 -8.44 -19.25 13.28
C VAL A 7 -8.47 -17.92 14.05
N TYR A 8 -7.31 -17.44 14.48
CA TYR A 8 -7.17 -16.13 15.12
C TYR A 8 -7.66 -14.98 14.23
N ARG A 9 -7.19 -14.92 12.97
CA ARG A 9 -7.63 -13.89 12.00
C ARG A 9 -9.14 -13.90 11.82
N ARG A 10 -9.74 -15.08 11.65
CA ARG A 10 -11.19 -15.25 11.43
C ARG A 10 -12.01 -14.83 12.64
N LEU A 11 -11.58 -15.21 13.85
CA LEU A 11 -12.21 -14.80 15.11
C LEU A 11 -12.11 -13.30 15.34
N MET A 12 -10.95 -12.69 15.06
CA MET A 12 -10.77 -11.24 15.19
C MET A 12 -11.63 -10.47 14.19
N LEU A 13 -11.66 -10.88 12.91
CA LEU A 13 -12.51 -10.23 11.91
C LEU A 13 -14.00 -10.36 12.27
N ALA A 14 -14.43 -11.49 12.82
CA ALA A 14 -15.80 -11.67 13.31
C ALA A 14 -16.12 -10.78 14.51
N LEU A 15 -15.20 -10.68 15.48
CA LEU A 15 -15.37 -9.87 16.69
C LEU A 15 -15.42 -8.36 16.37
N PHE A 16 -14.52 -7.89 15.50
CA PHE A 16 -14.47 -6.50 15.07
C PHE A 16 -15.50 -6.14 13.99
N GLY A 17 -16.19 -7.12 13.40
CA GLY A 17 -17.37 -6.90 12.55
C GLY A 17 -18.64 -6.55 13.33
N ASN A 18 -18.62 -6.63 14.67
CA ASN A 18 -19.76 -6.30 15.52
C ASN A 18 -19.88 -4.77 15.71
N ARG A 19 -21.04 -4.20 15.33
CA ARG A 19 -21.33 -2.75 15.44
C ARG A 19 -21.17 -2.17 16.85
N LEU A 20 -21.36 -2.96 17.90
CA LEU A 20 -21.15 -2.50 19.29
C LEU A 20 -19.65 -2.38 19.61
N VAL A 21 -18.85 -3.34 19.15
CA VAL A 21 -17.39 -3.32 19.28
C VAL A 21 -16.79 -2.20 18.42
N GLU A 22 -17.32 -2.00 17.22
CA GLU A 22 -16.97 -0.87 16.37
C GLU A 22 -17.22 0.47 17.07
N ARG A 23 -18.40 0.70 17.64
CA ARG A 23 -18.71 1.94 18.39
C ARG A 23 -17.82 2.14 19.62
N LEU A 24 -17.52 1.07 20.36
CA LEU A 24 -16.63 1.14 21.53
C LEU A 24 -15.19 1.46 21.13
N VAL A 25 -14.65 0.79 20.11
CA VAL A 25 -13.27 1.00 19.66
C VAL A 25 -13.12 2.32 18.90
N THR A 26 -14.13 2.78 18.17
CA THR A 26 -14.11 4.14 17.58
C THR A 26 -14.17 5.22 18.65
N ARG A 27 -14.93 5.02 19.73
CA ARG A 27 -15.05 5.99 20.84
C ARG A 27 -13.81 6.05 21.74
N PHE A 28 -13.16 4.93 22.01
CA PHE A 28 -12.03 4.86 22.97
C PHE A 28 -10.68 4.49 22.33
N GLY A 29 -10.67 4.01 21.09
CA GLY A 29 -9.49 3.53 20.38
C GLY A 29 -8.85 4.56 19.44
N ALA A 30 -9.33 5.80 19.37
CA ALA A 30 -8.75 6.84 18.52
C ALA A 30 -7.25 7.08 18.80
N ARG A 31 -6.83 6.98 20.08
CA ARG A 31 -5.41 7.07 20.49
C ARG A 31 -4.56 5.87 20.07
N LEU A 32 -5.18 4.70 19.88
CA LEU A 32 -4.53 3.51 19.34
C LEU A 32 -4.50 3.53 17.80
N ALA A 33 -5.57 4.01 17.18
CA ALA A 33 -5.69 4.20 15.73
C ALA A 33 -4.69 5.24 15.21
N SER A 34 -4.45 6.32 15.96
CA SER A 34 -3.47 7.36 15.60
C SER A 34 -2.03 6.86 15.50
N ARG A 35 -1.73 5.67 16.04
CA ARG A 35 -0.44 5.01 15.82
C ARG A 35 -0.29 4.46 14.41
N PHE A 36 -1.39 4.16 13.73
CA PHE A 36 -1.41 3.50 12.41
C PHE A 36 -2.07 4.36 11.32
N VAL A 37 -2.65 5.50 11.68
CA VAL A 37 -3.35 6.44 10.80
C VAL A 37 -2.90 7.85 11.12
N ALA A 38 -2.54 8.63 10.09
CA ALA A 38 -1.96 9.96 10.29
C ALA A 38 -2.96 11.02 10.79
N GLY A 39 -4.26 10.72 10.70
CA GLY A 39 -5.35 11.59 11.15
C GLY A 39 -6.61 11.32 10.37
N GLU A 40 -7.67 12.05 10.70
CA GLU A 40 -8.99 11.90 10.07
C GLU A 40 -9.18 12.82 8.85
N ASP A 41 -8.26 13.74 8.60
CA ASP A 41 -8.35 14.74 7.55
C ASP A 41 -7.05 14.91 6.76
N ARG A 42 -7.17 15.57 5.60
CA ARG A 42 -6.05 15.85 4.70
C ARG A 42 -4.95 16.71 5.34
N THR A 43 -5.33 17.67 6.19
CA THR A 43 -4.38 18.62 6.79
C THR A 43 -3.43 17.90 7.74
N SER A 44 -3.98 17.08 8.63
CA SER A 44 -3.22 16.22 9.55
C SER A 44 -2.33 15.23 8.80
N ALA A 45 -2.85 14.62 7.72
CA ALA A 45 -2.08 13.72 6.87
C ALA A 45 -0.86 14.43 6.24
N LEU A 46 -1.03 15.62 5.67
CA LEU A 46 0.06 16.41 5.07
C LEU A 46 1.08 16.89 6.11
N LEU A 47 0.64 17.30 7.31
CA LEU A 47 1.56 17.63 8.41
C LEU A 47 2.41 16.42 8.83
N MET A 48 1.84 15.22 8.84
CA MET A 48 2.60 13.99 9.09
C MET A 48 3.64 13.73 8.01
N VAL A 49 3.26 13.90 6.73
CA VAL A 49 4.21 13.77 5.61
C VAL A 49 5.37 14.75 5.76
N GLN A 50 5.13 16.00 6.13
CA GLN A 50 6.22 16.96 6.36
C GLN A 50 7.18 16.49 7.46
N ARG A 51 6.67 15.90 8.55
CA ARG A 51 7.51 15.34 9.62
C ARG A 51 8.38 14.20 9.13
N LEU A 52 7.81 13.26 8.36
CA LEU A 52 8.54 12.16 7.74
C LEU A 52 9.61 12.68 6.77
N ASN A 53 9.26 13.67 5.96
CA ASN A 53 10.18 14.26 4.99
C ASN A 53 11.38 14.93 5.66
N ARG A 54 11.25 15.52 6.86
CA ARG A 54 12.38 16.11 7.59
C ARG A 54 13.42 15.09 8.03
N ILE A 55 13.03 13.83 8.20
CA ILE A 55 13.92 12.73 8.58
C ILE A 55 14.31 11.83 7.41
N GLY A 56 14.18 12.33 6.17
CA GLY A 56 14.61 11.61 4.97
C GLY A 56 13.61 10.60 4.42
N ILE A 57 12.43 10.45 5.02
CA ILE A 57 11.42 9.46 4.61
C ILE A 57 10.38 10.12 3.70
N SER A 58 10.17 9.58 2.50
CA SER A 58 9.07 9.95 1.60
C SER A 58 7.75 9.32 2.04
N ALA A 59 6.62 9.76 1.47
CA ALA A 59 5.32 9.16 1.79
C ALA A 59 4.58 8.65 0.55
N THR A 60 3.61 7.77 0.78
CA THR A 60 2.47 7.58 -0.10
C THR A 60 1.20 7.71 0.74
N LEU A 61 0.31 8.61 0.35
CA LEU A 61 -0.94 8.83 1.08
C LEU A 61 -2.05 7.97 0.51
N ASP A 62 -2.82 7.35 1.39
CA ASP A 62 -3.99 6.52 1.08
C ASP A 62 -5.21 7.08 1.82
N HIS A 63 -6.20 7.56 1.05
CA HIS A 63 -7.44 8.06 1.63
C HIS A 63 -8.36 6.87 1.92
N LEU A 64 -8.54 6.59 3.21
CA LEU A 64 -9.25 5.44 3.71
C LEU A 64 -10.74 5.47 3.31
N GLY A 65 -11.14 4.41 2.65
CA GLY A 65 -12.52 4.06 2.37
C GLY A 65 -12.60 2.67 1.78
N GLU A 66 -13.74 2.02 1.95
CA GLU A 66 -14.00 0.70 1.35
C GLU A 66 -14.52 0.83 -0.09
N SER A 67 -14.75 -0.32 -0.75
CA SER A 67 -15.36 -0.36 -2.07
C SER A 67 -16.67 0.43 -2.09
N VAL A 68 -16.77 1.34 -3.05
CA VAL A 68 -17.93 2.23 -3.16
C VAL A 68 -19.15 1.44 -3.64
N ARG A 69 -20.34 1.87 -3.18
CA ARG A 69 -21.63 1.30 -3.59
C ARG A 69 -22.38 2.16 -4.60
N SER A 70 -21.83 3.30 -5.00
CA SER A 70 -22.40 4.18 -6.00
C SER A 70 -21.31 4.96 -6.74
N LEU A 71 -21.58 5.32 -7.99
CA LEU A 71 -20.67 6.14 -8.81
C LEU A 71 -20.51 7.56 -8.22
N ASN A 72 -21.53 8.08 -7.54
CA ASN A 72 -21.43 9.36 -6.83
C ASN A 72 -20.43 9.29 -5.66
N ALA A 73 -20.40 8.17 -4.92
CA ALA A 73 -19.38 7.97 -3.89
C ALA A 73 -17.97 7.89 -4.52
N ALA A 74 -17.81 7.21 -5.66
CA ALA A 74 -16.55 7.17 -6.40
C ALA A 74 -16.06 8.58 -6.77
N ALA A 75 -16.96 9.42 -7.30
CA ALA A 75 -16.66 10.81 -7.62
C ALA A 75 -16.25 11.61 -6.37
N GLY A 76 -16.90 11.38 -5.22
CA GLY A 76 -16.51 12.00 -3.95
C GLY A 76 -15.09 11.65 -3.51
N PHE A 77 -14.69 10.38 -3.66
CA PHE A 77 -13.30 9.96 -3.40
C PHE A 77 -12.31 10.57 -4.39
N ARG A 78 -12.65 10.63 -5.68
CA ARG A 78 -11.84 11.32 -6.70
C ARG A 78 -11.59 12.77 -6.29
N GLU A 79 -12.63 13.53 -5.94
CA GLU A 79 -12.50 14.93 -5.54
C GLU A 79 -11.56 15.10 -4.33
N GLU A 80 -11.57 14.15 -3.39
CA GLU A 80 -10.64 14.19 -2.27
C GLU A 80 -9.19 13.95 -2.71
N TYR A 81 -8.93 13.01 -3.63
CA TYR A 81 -7.59 12.83 -4.21
C TYR A 81 -7.12 14.07 -4.98
N LEU A 82 -7.99 14.74 -5.73
CA LEU A 82 -7.64 15.98 -6.42
C LEU A 82 -7.20 17.07 -5.43
N ARG A 83 -7.96 17.27 -4.35
CA ARG A 83 -7.60 18.21 -3.27
C ARG A 83 -6.34 17.78 -2.52
N LEU A 84 -6.14 16.48 -2.33
CA LEU A 84 -4.93 15.95 -1.72
C LEU A 84 -3.69 16.29 -2.55
N LEU A 85 -3.74 16.06 -3.86
CA LEU A 85 -2.65 16.36 -4.78
C LEU A 85 -2.35 17.86 -4.85
N ASP A 86 -3.37 18.72 -4.77
CA ASP A 86 -3.16 20.16 -4.63
C ASP A 86 -2.40 20.50 -3.34
N GLY A 87 -2.77 19.86 -2.22
CA GLY A 87 -2.08 20.02 -0.94
C GLY A 87 -0.62 19.55 -0.99
N ILE A 88 -0.35 18.40 -1.63
CA ILE A 88 1.01 17.88 -1.86
C ILE A 88 1.85 18.91 -2.62
N ARG A 89 1.31 19.45 -3.72
CA ARG A 89 1.98 20.47 -4.55
C ARG A 89 2.26 21.75 -3.76
N LEU A 90 1.24 22.31 -3.11
CA LEU A 90 1.35 23.58 -2.38
C LEU A 90 2.37 23.51 -1.24
N GLN A 91 2.43 22.37 -0.55
CA GLN A 91 3.34 22.18 0.57
C GLN A 91 4.71 21.62 0.16
N LYS A 92 4.93 21.38 -1.14
CA LYS A 92 6.12 20.70 -1.68
C LYS A 92 6.43 19.38 -0.93
N ALA A 93 5.37 18.66 -0.57
CA ALA A 93 5.50 17.42 0.19
C ALA A 93 6.06 16.30 -0.71
N ARG A 94 7.08 15.57 -0.23
CA ARG A 94 7.60 14.39 -0.93
C ARG A 94 6.67 13.21 -0.71
N SER A 95 5.57 13.18 -1.47
CA SER A 95 4.56 12.14 -1.38
C SER A 95 3.99 11.78 -2.75
N THR A 96 3.72 10.49 -2.93
CA THR A 96 2.83 9.96 -3.96
C THR A 96 1.43 9.72 -3.34
N VAL A 97 0.50 9.22 -4.14
CA VAL A 97 -0.78 8.71 -3.65
C VAL A 97 -0.94 7.23 -4.02
N SER A 98 -1.57 6.46 -3.15
CA SER A 98 -1.99 5.07 -3.43
C SER A 98 -3.51 5.05 -3.52
N VAL A 99 -4.04 4.52 -4.63
CA VAL A 99 -5.46 4.56 -4.97
C VAL A 99 -5.96 3.14 -5.19
N LYS A 100 -7.11 2.80 -4.60
CA LYS A 100 -7.77 1.51 -4.82
C LYS A 100 -8.76 1.64 -5.99
N PRO A 101 -8.60 0.88 -7.09
CA PRO A 101 -9.51 0.96 -8.23
C PRO A 101 -10.99 0.76 -7.86
N THR A 102 -11.30 -0.14 -6.91
CA THR A 102 -12.70 -0.35 -6.49
C THR A 102 -13.30 0.86 -5.78
N GLN A 103 -12.48 1.69 -5.10
CA GLN A 103 -12.93 2.96 -4.54
C GLN A 103 -13.23 4.00 -5.64
N MET A 104 -12.59 3.87 -6.80
CA MET A 104 -12.83 4.70 -7.98
C MET A 104 -13.97 4.17 -8.87
N GLY A 105 -14.60 3.07 -8.49
CA GLY A 105 -15.76 2.51 -9.18
C GLY A 105 -15.49 1.27 -10.03
N LEU A 106 -14.30 0.65 -9.95
CA LEU A 106 -13.94 -0.51 -10.80
C LEU A 106 -14.98 -1.64 -10.75
N ALA A 107 -15.53 -1.93 -9.57
CA ALA A 107 -16.52 -2.99 -9.38
C ALA A 107 -17.93 -2.64 -9.89
N LEU A 108 -18.18 -1.36 -10.22
CA LEU A 108 -19.49 -0.86 -10.64
C LEU A 108 -19.51 -0.51 -12.13
N ASP A 109 -18.51 0.24 -12.58
CA ASP A 109 -18.36 0.73 -13.95
C ASP A 109 -16.86 0.97 -14.22
N PRO A 110 -16.17 0.05 -14.91
CA PRO A 110 -14.76 0.18 -15.27
C PRO A 110 -14.44 1.45 -16.07
N GLU A 111 -15.35 1.93 -16.93
CA GLU A 111 -15.16 3.16 -17.69
C GLU A 111 -15.22 4.40 -16.78
N CYS A 112 -16.12 4.39 -15.80
CA CYS A 112 -16.13 5.42 -14.75
C CYS A 112 -14.85 5.40 -13.92
N CYS A 113 -14.37 4.20 -13.56
CA CYS A 113 -13.09 4.03 -12.85
C CYS A 113 -11.94 4.65 -13.64
N LEU A 114 -11.83 4.33 -14.94
CA LEU A 114 -10.83 4.89 -15.83
C LEU A 114 -10.90 6.42 -15.88
N ARG A 115 -12.09 7.00 -16.08
CA ARG A 115 -12.27 8.47 -16.07
C ARG A 115 -11.85 9.11 -14.75
N ASN A 116 -12.14 8.47 -13.62
CA ASN A 116 -11.76 8.98 -12.30
C ASN A 116 -10.24 8.91 -12.09
N VAL A 117 -9.61 7.77 -12.40
CA VAL A 117 -8.16 7.59 -12.23
C VAL A 117 -7.39 8.48 -13.20
N ARG A 118 -7.85 8.66 -14.44
CA ARG A 118 -7.26 9.60 -15.41
C ARG A 118 -7.15 11.01 -14.85
N GLN A 119 -8.24 11.54 -14.27
CA GLN A 119 -8.24 12.88 -13.65
C GLN A 119 -7.25 12.98 -12.47
N ILE A 120 -7.14 11.92 -11.67
CA ILE A 120 -6.17 11.85 -10.57
C ILE A 120 -4.74 11.83 -11.12
N ALA A 121 -4.47 11.02 -12.16
CA ALA A 121 -3.16 10.92 -12.80
C ALA A 121 -2.72 12.25 -13.44
N GLU A 122 -3.63 12.95 -14.12
CA GLU A 122 -3.40 14.30 -14.65
C GLU A 122 -3.04 15.29 -13.55
N ARG A 123 -3.79 15.26 -12.44
CA ARG A 123 -3.52 16.14 -11.31
C ARG A 123 -2.19 15.81 -10.64
N ALA A 124 -1.85 14.53 -10.52
CA ALA A 124 -0.59 14.07 -9.97
C ALA A 124 0.59 14.55 -10.82
N ARG A 125 0.47 14.48 -12.16
CA ARG A 125 1.47 15.02 -13.09
C ARG A 125 1.68 16.53 -12.88
N LYS A 126 0.59 17.31 -12.74
CA LYS A 126 0.66 18.76 -12.43
C LYS A 126 1.27 19.04 -11.05
N ALA A 127 1.14 18.11 -10.11
CA ALA A 127 1.76 18.18 -8.79
C ALA A 127 3.21 17.67 -8.76
N GLY A 128 3.76 17.18 -9.88
CA GLY A 128 5.10 16.61 -9.94
C GLY A 128 5.24 15.29 -9.19
N THR A 129 4.17 14.49 -9.11
CA THR A 129 4.14 13.22 -8.38
C THR A 129 3.42 12.11 -9.16
N SER A 130 3.41 10.90 -8.60
CA SER A 130 2.82 9.70 -9.21
C SER A 130 1.65 9.12 -8.42
N VAL A 131 0.88 8.29 -9.12
CA VAL A 131 -0.24 7.51 -8.60
C VAL A 131 0.13 6.03 -8.67
N CYS A 132 0.07 5.35 -7.53
CA CYS A 132 0.20 3.90 -7.47
C CYS A 132 -1.21 3.29 -7.34
N LEU A 133 -1.62 2.46 -8.30
CA LEU A 133 -2.86 1.70 -8.17
C LEU A 133 -2.59 0.47 -7.30
N ASP A 134 -3.19 0.46 -6.11
CA ASP A 134 -3.06 -0.65 -5.18
C ASP A 134 -3.73 -1.90 -5.74
N MET A 135 -3.03 -3.02 -5.65
CA MET A 135 -3.57 -4.32 -6.07
C MET A 135 -4.48 -4.87 -4.98
N GLU A 136 -5.76 -5.03 -5.33
CA GLU A 136 -6.79 -5.59 -4.45
C GLU A 136 -6.81 -7.12 -4.52
N ASP A 137 -7.92 -7.77 -4.18
CA ASP A 137 -8.01 -9.24 -4.30
C ASP A 137 -8.00 -9.72 -5.76
N SER A 138 -7.77 -11.03 -5.93
CA SER A 138 -7.55 -11.67 -7.23
C SER A 138 -8.64 -11.42 -8.28
N ARG A 139 -9.88 -11.08 -7.86
CA ARG A 139 -10.98 -10.77 -8.78
C ARG A 139 -10.73 -9.51 -9.59
N TYR A 140 -9.95 -8.58 -9.06
CA TYR A 140 -9.68 -7.29 -9.68
C TYR A 140 -8.29 -7.19 -10.30
N THR A 141 -7.47 -8.25 -10.23
CA THR A 141 -6.08 -8.19 -10.71
C THR A 141 -6.00 -7.86 -12.18
N GLU A 142 -6.67 -8.61 -13.07
CA GLU A 142 -6.59 -8.33 -14.51
C GLU A 142 -7.10 -6.93 -14.84
N ALA A 143 -8.29 -6.58 -14.35
CA ALA A 143 -8.89 -5.28 -14.62
C ALA A 143 -8.04 -4.10 -14.10
N THR A 144 -7.29 -4.30 -13.01
CA THR A 144 -6.33 -3.30 -12.51
C THR A 144 -5.13 -3.18 -13.44
N LEU A 145 -4.59 -4.30 -13.94
CA LEU A 145 -3.47 -4.28 -14.88
C LEU A 145 -3.88 -3.67 -16.23
N ASP A 146 -5.09 -3.97 -16.73
CA ASP A 146 -5.66 -3.36 -17.93
C ASP A 146 -5.79 -1.85 -17.79
N LEU A 147 -6.33 -1.40 -16.65
CA LEU A 147 -6.46 0.02 -16.32
C LEU A 147 -5.12 0.75 -16.33
N VAL A 148 -4.08 0.15 -15.74
CA VAL A 148 -2.72 0.72 -15.74
C VAL A 148 -2.19 0.83 -17.16
N ARG A 149 -2.29 -0.25 -17.96
CA ARG A 149 -1.77 -0.29 -19.33
C ARG A 149 -2.47 0.72 -20.22
N GLN A 150 -3.80 0.83 -20.14
CA GLN A 150 -4.56 1.83 -20.89
C GLN A 150 -4.11 3.26 -20.54
N LEU A 151 -3.92 3.59 -19.26
CA LEU A 151 -3.39 4.90 -18.86
C LEU A 151 -1.95 5.13 -19.36
N ARG A 152 -1.12 4.08 -19.41
CA ARG A 152 0.25 4.16 -19.92
C ARG A 152 0.27 4.42 -21.43
N GLU A 153 -0.62 3.78 -22.19
CA GLU A 153 -0.83 4.03 -23.62
C GLU A 153 -1.31 5.46 -23.89
N GLU A 154 -2.11 6.03 -22.98
CA GLU A 154 -2.54 7.44 -23.01
C GLU A 154 -1.42 8.44 -22.59
N GLY A 155 -0.22 7.95 -22.27
CA GLY A 155 0.95 8.78 -21.92
C GLY A 155 1.10 9.11 -20.43
N PHE A 156 0.37 8.45 -19.53
CA PHE A 156 0.50 8.64 -18.09
C PHE A 156 1.66 7.82 -17.48
N ALA A 157 2.90 8.18 -17.82
CA ALA A 157 4.10 7.54 -17.27
C ALA A 157 4.19 7.60 -15.72
N ASN A 158 3.46 8.51 -15.09
CA ASN A 158 3.37 8.68 -13.63
C ASN A 158 2.32 7.76 -12.97
N VAL A 159 1.78 6.77 -13.68
CA VAL A 159 0.92 5.71 -13.12
C VAL A 159 1.73 4.42 -12.98
N THR A 160 1.67 3.84 -11.79
CA THR A 160 2.36 2.59 -11.41
C THR A 160 1.38 1.65 -10.72
N THR A 161 1.81 0.42 -10.39
CA THR A 161 0.94 -0.54 -9.69
C THR A 161 1.71 -1.47 -8.76
N VAL A 162 0.96 -2.39 -8.13
CA VAL A 162 1.44 -3.34 -7.15
C VAL A 162 1.30 -4.77 -7.70
N LEU A 163 2.25 -5.66 -7.40
CA LEU A 163 2.07 -7.10 -7.57
C LEU A 163 2.27 -7.85 -6.24
N GLN A 164 1.54 -8.95 -6.10
CA GLN A 164 1.44 -9.74 -4.89
C GLN A 164 2.14 -11.09 -5.08
N SER A 165 3.30 -11.30 -4.46
CA SER A 165 4.14 -12.49 -4.68
C SER A 165 3.49 -13.82 -4.32
N TYR A 166 2.43 -13.81 -3.51
CA TYR A 166 1.69 -15.03 -3.20
C TYR A 166 0.87 -15.61 -4.37
N LEU A 167 0.65 -14.90 -5.48
CA LEU A 167 -0.16 -15.40 -6.60
C LEU A 167 0.74 -16.11 -7.62
N PHE A 168 0.27 -17.23 -8.16
CA PHE A 168 1.01 -17.96 -9.19
C PHE A 168 1.23 -17.13 -10.47
N ARG A 169 0.24 -16.28 -10.83
CA ARG A 169 0.29 -15.40 -12.01
C ARG A 169 1.35 -14.30 -11.95
N SER A 170 1.80 -13.92 -10.75
CA SER A 170 2.60 -12.69 -10.58
C SER A 170 3.97 -12.72 -11.23
N GLU A 171 4.53 -13.89 -11.52
CA GLU A 171 5.77 -13.98 -12.29
C GLU A 171 5.61 -13.50 -13.73
N GLN A 172 4.57 -13.98 -14.40
CA GLN A 172 4.30 -13.61 -15.78
C GLN A 172 3.87 -12.14 -15.88
N ASP A 173 3.04 -11.69 -14.93
CA ASP A 173 2.65 -10.28 -14.86
C ASP A 173 3.85 -9.37 -14.61
N ALA A 174 4.77 -9.75 -13.72
CA ALA A 174 5.99 -8.99 -13.45
C ALA A 174 6.86 -8.85 -14.69
N ALA A 175 7.11 -9.94 -15.42
CA ALA A 175 7.90 -9.91 -16.64
C ALA A 175 7.27 -9.03 -17.73
N ARG A 176 5.93 -9.11 -17.90
CA ARG A 176 5.18 -8.29 -18.84
C ARG A 176 5.27 -6.80 -18.50
N LEU A 177 4.96 -6.42 -17.26
CA LEU A 177 4.97 -5.02 -16.84
C LEU A 177 6.37 -4.41 -16.87
N LEU A 178 7.40 -5.23 -16.61
CA LEU A 178 8.79 -4.83 -16.75
C LEU A 178 9.15 -4.50 -18.21
N GLN A 179 8.73 -5.33 -19.18
CA GLN A 179 8.91 -5.05 -20.61
C GLN A 179 8.19 -3.78 -21.05
N GLU A 180 7.03 -3.48 -20.45
CA GLU A 180 6.25 -2.26 -20.68
C GLU A 180 6.82 -1.02 -19.95
N GLY A 181 7.92 -1.18 -19.20
CA GLY A 181 8.57 -0.09 -18.45
C GLY A 181 7.71 0.45 -17.29
N ILE A 182 6.81 -0.36 -16.74
CA ILE A 182 5.92 0.02 -15.64
C ILE A 182 6.59 -0.33 -14.32
N ALA A 183 6.91 0.70 -13.53
CA ALA A 183 7.48 0.51 -12.19
C ALA A 183 6.47 -0.20 -11.27
N LEU A 184 6.98 -1.11 -10.44
CA LEU A 184 6.16 -1.93 -9.55
C LEU A 184 6.50 -1.71 -8.08
N ARG A 185 5.46 -1.80 -7.24
CA ARG A 185 5.60 -2.14 -5.83
C ARG A 185 5.36 -3.65 -5.67
N LEU A 186 6.35 -4.37 -5.15
CA LEU A 186 6.23 -5.79 -4.83
C LEU A 186 5.87 -5.97 -3.36
N VAL A 187 4.82 -6.75 -3.10
CA VAL A 187 4.34 -7.10 -1.75
C VAL A 187 4.11 -8.60 -1.64
N LYS A 188 3.98 -9.13 -0.42
CA LYS A 188 3.59 -10.54 -0.23
C LYS A 188 2.16 -10.83 -0.69
N GLY A 189 1.24 -9.91 -0.42
CA GLY A 189 -0.21 -10.12 -0.56
C GLY A 189 -0.92 -9.98 0.79
N ALA A 190 -2.14 -9.44 0.79
CA ALA A 190 -2.90 -9.11 2.00
C ALA A 190 -4.27 -9.80 2.09
N TYR A 191 -4.75 -10.34 0.97
CA TYR A 191 -6.08 -10.95 0.89
C TYR A 191 -6.04 -12.43 1.22
N GLN A 192 -7.22 -13.02 1.44
CA GLN A 192 -7.34 -14.45 1.64
C GLN A 192 -7.76 -15.08 0.33
N GLU A 193 -6.78 -15.62 -0.39
CA GLU A 193 -6.98 -16.23 -1.71
C GLU A 193 -7.13 -17.74 -1.61
N LYS A 194 -7.72 -18.33 -2.66
CA LYS A 194 -7.86 -19.78 -2.73
C LYS A 194 -6.51 -20.42 -3.06
N LYS A 195 -6.26 -21.64 -2.57
CA LYS A 195 -4.99 -22.36 -2.77
C LYS A 195 -4.71 -22.71 -4.23
N GLU A 196 -5.75 -22.72 -5.07
CA GLU A 196 -5.67 -23.00 -6.50
C GLU A 196 -5.01 -21.87 -7.29
N ILE A 197 -4.92 -20.67 -6.70
CA ILE A 197 -4.36 -19.47 -7.36
C ILE A 197 -3.20 -18.83 -6.58
N ALA A 198 -2.93 -19.30 -5.35
CA ALA A 198 -1.97 -18.69 -4.45
C ALA A 198 -1.18 -19.71 -3.62
N PHE A 199 0.09 -19.41 -3.40
CA PHE A 199 0.95 -20.12 -2.45
C PHE A 199 0.37 -20.01 -1.03
N ALA A 200 0.23 -21.14 -0.33
CA ALA A 200 -0.22 -21.17 1.06
C ALA A 200 0.95 -21.13 2.06
N ASN A 201 2.12 -21.59 1.65
CA ASN A 201 3.31 -21.65 2.47
C ASN A 201 4.02 -20.30 2.49
N SER A 202 4.41 -19.86 3.68
CA SER A 202 5.08 -18.57 3.89
C SER A 202 6.50 -18.53 3.32
N GLU A 203 7.18 -19.68 3.22
CA GLU A 203 8.51 -19.76 2.59
C GLU A 203 8.40 -19.70 1.07
N ASP A 204 7.43 -20.36 0.44
CA ASP A 204 7.21 -20.26 -1.01
C ASP A 204 6.87 -18.82 -1.43
N ILE A 205 6.03 -18.12 -0.64
CA ILE A 205 5.71 -16.69 -0.86
C ILE A 205 6.97 -15.82 -0.76
N LEU A 206 7.87 -16.14 0.18
CA LEU A 206 9.12 -15.40 0.39
C LEU A 206 10.10 -15.65 -0.76
N LEU A 207 10.28 -16.91 -1.17
CA LEU A 207 11.09 -17.29 -2.33
C LEU A 207 10.60 -16.59 -3.60
N GLN A 208 9.28 -16.59 -3.82
CA GLN A 208 8.68 -15.89 -4.96
C GLN A 208 8.91 -14.38 -4.88
N LEU A 209 8.76 -13.77 -3.70
CA LEU A 209 9.04 -12.34 -3.54
C LEU A 209 10.50 -12.00 -3.89
N HIS A 210 11.46 -12.78 -3.41
CA HIS A 210 12.87 -12.59 -3.75
C HIS A 210 13.13 -12.76 -5.25
N LYS A 211 12.50 -13.75 -5.88
CA LYS A 211 12.60 -13.97 -7.33
C LYS A 211 12.11 -12.75 -8.11
N LEU A 212 10.93 -12.21 -7.78
CA LEU A 212 10.36 -11.03 -8.44
C LEU A 212 11.21 -9.77 -8.22
N ILE A 213 11.76 -9.60 -7.02
CA ILE A 213 12.65 -8.48 -6.70
C ILE A 213 13.92 -8.56 -7.56
N ARG A 214 14.60 -9.71 -7.57
CA ARG A 214 15.84 -9.88 -8.36
C ARG A 214 15.60 -9.65 -9.85
N LEU A 215 14.51 -10.18 -10.40
CA LEU A 215 14.11 -9.93 -11.79
C LEU A 215 14.12 -8.43 -12.15
N HIS A 216 13.59 -7.57 -11.26
CA HIS A 216 13.57 -6.13 -11.50
C HIS A 216 14.93 -5.48 -11.27
N LEU A 217 15.61 -5.82 -10.18
CA LEU A 217 16.92 -5.25 -9.87
C LEU A 217 17.94 -5.56 -10.98
N ASP A 218 17.96 -6.81 -11.47
CA ASP A 218 18.88 -7.27 -12.53
C ASP A 218 18.58 -6.61 -13.89
N SER A 219 17.34 -6.18 -14.12
CA SER A 219 16.95 -5.46 -15.33
C SER A 219 17.34 -3.98 -15.34
N GLY A 220 17.79 -3.44 -14.19
CA GLY A 220 18.05 -2.01 -14.02
C GLY A 220 16.80 -1.16 -13.86
N ALA A 221 15.61 -1.76 -13.78
CA ALA A 221 14.36 -1.04 -13.56
C ALA A 221 14.15 -0.71 -12.08
N PHE A 222 13.47 0.42 -11.83
CA PHE A 222 13.11 0.81 -10.46
C PHE A 222 12.08 -0.16 -9.85
N VAL A 223 12.30 -0.58 -8.60
CA VAL A 223 11.33 -1.40 -7.85
C VAL A 223 11.12 -0.91 -6.42
N ALA A 224 9.85 -0.79 -6.03
CA ALA A 224 9.47 -0.53 -4.65
C ALA A 224 9.24 -1.85 -3.90
N ILE A 225 9.87 -2.01 -2.75
CA ILE A 225 9.82 -3.25 -1.96
C ILE A 225 8.96 -3.02 -0.73
N GLY A 226 7.69 -3.42 -0.82
CA GLY A 226 6.70 -3.27 0.25
C GLY A 226 6.77 -4.42 1.26
N SER A 227 7.67 -4.32 2.23
CA SER A 227 7.86 -5.35 3.26
C SER A 227 8.40 -4.79 4.58
N HIS A 228 7.92 -5.36 5.69
CA HIS A 228 8.50 -5.15 7.03
C HIS A 228 9.38 -6.30 7.50
N ASP A 229 9.57 -7.33 6.67
CA ASP A 229 10.30 -8.55 7.03
C ASP A 229 11.82 -8.32 6.93
N ASP A 230 12.53 -8.51 8.04
CA ASP A 230 13.99 -8.35 8.10
C ASP A 230 14.75 -9.26 7.13
N ARG A 231 14.21 -10.44 6.85
CA ARG A 231 14.81 -11.36 5.88
C ARG A 231 14.74 -10.77 4.47
N VAL A 232 13.63 -10.11 4.13
CA VAL A 232 13.47 -9.44 2.83
C VAL A 232 14.42 -8.25 2.73
N ILE A 233 14.44 -7.39 3.75
CA ILE A 233 15.27 -6.18 3.76
C ILE A 233 16.76 -6.55 3.72
N GLY A 234 17.19 -7.49 4.56
CA GLY A 234 18.57 -7.95 4.61
C GLY A 234 19.04 -8.55 3.28
N GLU A 235 18.26 -9.46 2.70
CA GLU A 235 18.60 -10.10 1.43
C GLU A 235 18.66 -9.10 0.28
N VAL A 236 17.73 -8.14 0.18
CA VAL A 236 17.78 -7.09 -0.84
C VAL A 236 19.07 -6.29 -0.73
N ARG A 237 19.43 -5.86 0.48
CA ARG A 237 20.65 -5.07 0.73
C ARG A 237 21.90 -5.86 0.36
N SER A 238 22.02 -7.10 0.86
CA SER A 238 23.14 -7.97 0.55
C SER A 238 23.20 -8.37 -0.93
N TYR A 239 22.06 -8.48 -1.61
CA TYR A 239 22.02 -8.72 -3.04
C TYR A 239 22.54 -7.51 -3.81
N ALA A 240 22.00 -6.31 -3.54
CA ALA A 240 22.39 -5.08 -4.20
C ALA A 240 23.88 -4.75 -3.99
N GLU A 241 24.39 -4.92 -2.76
CA GLU A 241 25.82 -4.71 -2.46
C GLU A 241 26.72 -5.69 -3.23
N ARG A 242 26.36 -6.98 -3.32
CA ARG A 242 27.15 -7.99 -4.05
C ARG A 242 27.13 -7.82 -5.56
N THR A 243 26.05 -7.28 -6.10
CA THR A 243 25.82 -7.15 -7.56
C THR A 243 26.10 -5.74 -8.08
N GLY A 244 26.43 -4.80 -7.20
CA GLY A 244 26.71 -3.41 -7.57
C GLY A 244 25.46 -2.61 -7.99
N ILE A 245 24.28 -3.01 -7.52
CA ILE A 245 23.02 -2.35 -7.89
C ILE A 245 22.89 -1.03 -7.13
N ASP A 246 22.66 0.04 -7.89
CA ASP A 246 22.54 1.38 -7.34
C ASP A 246 21.29 1.51 -6.44
N ARG A 247 21.45 2.15 -5.28
CA ARG A 247 20.36 2.36 -4.30
C ARG A 247 19.24 3.26 -4.83
N SER A 248 19.47 4.01 -5.91
CA SER A 248 18.45 4.77 -6.62
C SER A 248 17.45 3.89 -7.38
N LEU A 249 17.80 2.64 -7.68
CA LEU A 249 16.96 1.68 -8.40
C LEU A 249 15.95 0.96 -7.51
N PHE A 250 15.97 1.18 -6.20
CA PHE A 250 14.93 0.62 -5.34
C PHE A 250 14.65 1.49 -4.12
N GLU A 251 13.45 1.30 -3.58
CA GLU A 251 13.07 1.87 -2.29
C GLU A 251 12.40 0.83 -1.39
N PHE A 252 12.58 0.96 -0.08
CA PHE A 252 11.82 0.19 0.89
C PHE A 252 10.54 0.92 1.24
N GLN A 253 9.41 0.23 1.13
CA GLN A 253 8.12 0.77 1.53
C GLN A 253 7.58 0.05 2.76
N MET A 254 7.18 0.82 3.77
CA MET A 254 6.63 0.29 5.01
C MET A 254 5.43 1.10 5.46
N LEU A 255 4.46 0.43 6.08
CA LEU A 255 3.29 1.09 6.67
C LEU A 255 3.66 2.02 7.83
N TYR A 256 2.97 3.15 7.91
CA TYR A 256 3.01 4.06 9.03
C TYR A 256 2.63 3.35 10.34
N GLY A 257 3.37 3.67 11.40
CA GLY A 257 3.21 3.04 12.71
C GLY A 257 3.98 1.74 12.90
N LEU A 258 4.51 1.15 11.83
CA LEU A 258 5.26 -0.11 11.90
C LEU A 258 6.73 0.12 11.63
N ARG A 259 7.57 -0.31 12.60
CA ARG A 259 9.03 -0.24 12.49
C ARG A 259 9.56 1.15 12.13
N MET A 260 8.97 2.21 12.71
CA MET A 260 9.34 3.60 12.39
C MET A 260 10.83 3.90 12.65
N GLU A 261 11.41 3.28 13.70
CA GLU A 261 12.84 3.36 13.98
C GLU A 261 13.68 2.73 12.86
N GLU A 262 13.27 1.57 12.33
CA GLU A 262 13.95 0.93 11.20
C GLU A 262 13.80 1.76 9.92
N GLN A 263 12.62 2.34 9.67
CA GLN A 263 12.42 3.24 8.52
C GLN A 263 13.40 4.42 8.58
N ALA A 264 13.54 5.05 9.76
CA ALA A 264 14.48 6.15 9.97
C ALA A 264 15.94 5.70 9.84
N LYS A 265 16.28 4.51 10.36
CA LYS A 265 17.61 3.92 10.24
C LYS A 265 17.98 3.66 8.78
N LEU A 266 17.09 3.04 7.99
CA LEU A 266 17.32 2.79 6.56
C LEU A 266 17.50 4.11 5.79
N ALA A 267 16.69 5.12 6.08
CA ALA A 267 16.85 6.44 5.49
C ALA A 267 18.20 7.08 5.86
N GLY A 268 18.61 6.98 7.13
CA GLY A 268 19.92 7.46 7.60
C GLY A 268 21.12 6.72 7.00
N LEU A 269 20.93 5.47 6.56
CA LEU A 269 21.91 4.69 5.81
C LEU A 269 21.96 5.05 4.30
N GLY A 270 21.13 6.00 3.85
CA GLY A 270 21.07 6.45 2.47
C GLY A 270 20.20 5.59 1.55
N TYR A 271 19.36 4.71 2.08
CA TYR A 271 18.35 4.02 1.29
C TYR A 271 17.14 4.92 1.05
N GLN A 272 16.50 4.77 -0.12
CA GLN A 272 15.19 5.38 -0.34
C GLN A 272 14.15 4.65 0.51
N VAL A 273 13.40 5.40 1.32
CA VAL A 273 12.35 4.87 2.17
C VAL A 273 11.06 5.63 1.95
N ARG A 274 9.97 4.90 1.75
CA ARG A 274 8.62 5.46 1.66
C ARG A 274 7.70 4.89 2.73
N CYS A 275 7.10 5.77 3.51
CA CYS A 275 6.07 5.41 4.47
C CYS A 275 4.70 5.38 3.78
N TYR A 276 3.94 4.30 3.92
CA TYR A 276 2.54 4.24 3.49
C TYR A 276 1.66 4.78 4.61
N VAL A 277 1.05 5.93 4.35
CA VAL A 277 0.38 6.76 5.34
C VAL A 277 -1.13 6.79 5.06
N PRO A 278 -1.91 5.93 5.73
CA PRO A 278 -3.36 5.97 5.63
C PRO A 278 -3.91 7.16 6.44
N TYR A 279 -4.97 7.78 5.94
CA TYR A 279 -5.70 8.85 6.62
C TYR A 279 -7.18 8.83 6.27
N GLY A 280 -8.02 9.47 7.08
CA GLY A 280 -9.45 9.59 6.84
C GLY A 280 -10.31 8.95 7.92
N ARG A 281 -11.60 9.31 7.91
CA ARG A 281 -12.56 8.90 8.95
C ARG A 281 -12.89 7.41 8.94
N GLN A 282 -12.72 6.73 7.81
CA GLN A 282 -13.03 5.29 7.67
C GLN A 282 -11.83 4.42 8.10
N TRP A 283 -11.18 4.77 9.21
CA TRP A 283 -9.97 4.09 9.66
C TRP A 283 -10.24 2.74 10.33
N TYR A 284 -11.44 2.51 10.85
CA TYR A 284 -11.74 1.33 11.66
C TYR A 284 -11.54 0.00 10.90
N PRO A 285 -12.09 -0.22 9.69
CA PRO A 285 -11.87 -1.46 8.95
C PRO A 285 -10.42 -1.69 8.52
N TYR A 286 -9.65 -0.61 8.34
CA TYR A 286 -8.21 -0.70 8.07
C TYR A 286 -7.46 -1.13 9.34
N PHE A 287 -7.72 -0.46 10.46
CA PHE A 287 -7.09 -0.73 11.75
C PHE A 287 -7.35 -2.17 12.22
N THR A 288 -8.58 -2.68 12.09
CA THR A 288 -8.94 -4.04 12.52
C THR A 288 -8.21 -5.11 11.69
N ARG A 289 -8.04 -4.89 10.37
CA ARG A 289 -7.20 -5.75 9.53
C ARG A 289 -5.73 -5.76 10.00
N ARG A 290 -5.17 -4.60 10.36
CA ARG A 290 -3.80 -4.50 10.92
C ARG A 290 -3.65 -5.25 12.24
N LEU A 291 -4.66 -5.23 13.10
CA LEU A 291 -4.65 -6.00 14.35
C LEU A 291 -4.74 -7.51 14.10
N ALA A 292 -5.58 -7.93 13.16
CA ALA A 292 -5.77 -9.34 12.84
C ALA A 292 -4.56 -10.01 12.18
N GLU A 293 -3.61 -9.23 11.65
CA GLU A 293 -2.41 -9.73 10.97
C GLU A 293 -1.33 -10.31 11.90
N LYS A 294 -1.24 -9.85 13.15
CA LYS A 294 -0.31 -10.42 14.14
C LYS A 294 -0.93 -10.40 15.54
N PRO A 295 -0.96 -11.54 16.27
CA PRO A 295 -1.44 -11.59 17.66
C PRO A 295 -0.74 -10.60 18.60
N GLY A 296 0.55 -10.32 18.37
CA GLY A 296 1.29 -9.31 19.13
C GLY A 296 0.76 -7.88 19.00
N ASN A 297 0.06 -7.56 17.89
CA ASN A 297 -0.59 -6.26 17.70
C ASN A 297 -1.79 -6.09 18.65
N LEU A 298 -2.41 -7.18 19.10
CA LEU A 298 -3.54 -7.15 20.05
C LEU A 298 -3.06 -6.91 21.48
N TRP A 299 -1.90 -7.44 21.88
CA TRP A 299 -1.34 -7.17 23.21
C TRP A 299 -1.05 -5.68 23.43
N LEU A 300 -0.70 -4.95 22.36
CA LEU A 300 -0.58 -3.49 22.35
C LEU A 300 -1.92 -2.75 22.59
N VAL A 301 -3.05 -3.34 22.18
CA VAL A 301 -4.40 -2.79 22.43
C VAL A 301 -4.83 -3.10 23.87
N VAL A 302 -4.70 -4.37 24.29
CA VAL A 302 -5.11 -4.82 25.64
C VAL A 302 -4.36 -4.08 26.73
N ARG A 303 -3.04 -3.89 26.61
CA ARG A 303 -2.23 -3.20 27.63
C ARG A 303 -2.63 -1.72 27.84
N ASN A 304 -3.25 -1.09 26.84
CA ASN A 304 -3.64 0.32 26.90
C ASN A 304 -5.14 0.52 27.19
N LEU A 305 -5.96 -0.54 27.20
CA LEU A 305 -7.35 -0.47 27.67
C LEU A 305 -7.46 -0.53 29.20
N PHE A 306 -6.43 -1.03 29.87
CA PHE A 306 -6.31 -1.10 31.33
C PHE A 306 -5.35 -0.03 31.91
N ARG A 307 -5.14 1.07 31.18
CA ARG A 307 -4.38 2.26 31.62
C ARG A 307 -5.17 3.53 31.42
#